data_AF-A0A4R7HW83-F1
#
_entry.id   AF-A0A4R7HW83-F1
#
_cell.length_a   1.000
_cell.length_b   1.000
_cell.length_c   1.000
_cell.angle_alpha   90.00
_cell.angle_beta   90.00
_cell.angle_gamma   90.00
#
_symmetry.space_group_name_H-M   'P 1'
#
loop_
_entity.id
_entity.type
_entity.pdbx_description
1 polymer ?
#
loop_
_entity_poly.entity_id
_entity_poly.type
_entity_poly.pdbx_seq_one_letter_code
_entity_poly.pdbx_strand_id
1 'polypeptide(L)'
;MNQYPPPQPSRTPPGLPGQRGRFAVMVALAAVAVGATVYSGGTAPAATEAADEETIVSVALSESPEPVVDGTTSAATVPTTTPAAVEATPSTDPTATADTAVSSDTGESVGSTEAGSTEAGAVTEDAPVAESASSITPDQPYTDDFTADSGNWRTMTGSWAVQAGTLVQSDPSGFDLINTLDLDLPAEYDVTVSMQAQGDNLGGGIVVGLSNTASRRGAYLIDFTAGGTFLRWGRYDVDTGIYKYLGGLNVGSDVAAWNTLRVKVAESESTVFFNGDPQGTFDPVVGGMAGLVTSESTVAFDDLTIEAL
;
A
#
# COMPACT_ATOMS: atom_id res chain seq x y z
N MET A 1 33.58 -23.21 -48.13
CA MET A 1 32.62 -22.24 -48.68
C MET A 1 31.39 -22.25 -47.78
N ASN A 2 31.32 -21.32 -46.81
CA ASN A 2 30.16 -21.17 -45.94
C ASN A 2 29.19 -20.20 -46.61
N GLN A 3 27.99 -20.69 -46.95
CA GLN A 3 26.91 -19.85 -47.45
C GLN A 3 26.17 -19.22 -46.26
N TYR A 4 26.13 -17.89 -46.23
CA TYR A 4 25.25 -17.13 -45.34
C TYR A 4 23.80 -17.21 -45.86
N PRO A 5 22.79 -17.37 -44.99
CA PRO A 5 21.40 -17.25 -45.41
C PRO A 5 21.06 -15.79 -45.76
N PRO A 6 20.13 -15.57 -46.70
CA PRO A 6 19.75 -14.22 -47.12
C PRO A 6 18.98 -13.46 -46.02
N PRO A 7 19.08 -12.12 -45.99
CA PRO A 7 18.38 -11.28 -45.02
C PRO A 7 16.87 -11.39 -45.17
N GLN A 8 16.17 -11.52 -44.04
CA GLN A 8 14.71 -11.55 -43.99
C GLN A 8 14.13 -10.13 -44.19
N PRO A 9 12.99 -9.98 -44.87
CA PRO A 9 12.35 -8.69 -45.08
C PRO A 9 11.79 -8.11 -43.77
N SER A 10 11.96 -6.81 -43.59
CA SER A 10 11.47 -6.03 -42.45
C SER A 10 9.94 -6.05 -42.37
N ARG A 11 9.41 -6.62 -41.28
CA ARG A 11 7.99 -6.51 -40.94
C ARG A 11 7.71 -5.13 -40.36
N THR A 12 6.92 -4.34 -41.07
CA THR A 12 6.35 -3.09 -40.53
C THR A 12 5.17 -3.47 -39.62
N PRO A 13 5.11 -2.99 -38.36
CA PRO A 13 3.98 -3.30 -37.48
C PRO A 13 2.70 -2.59 -37.95
N PRO A 14 1.52 -3.22 -37.81
CA PRO A 14 0.24 -2.60 -38.15
C PRO A 14 -0.08 -1.45 -37.18
N GLY A 15 -0.53 -0.32 -37.75
CA GLY A 15 -0.90 0.87 -36.99
C GLY A 15 -2.11 0.64 -36.09
N LEU A 16 -2.01 1.15 -34.86
CA LEU A 16 -3.08 1.11 -33.85
C LEU A 16 -4.23 2.06 -34.24
N PRO A 17 -5.49 1.58 -34.28
CA PRO A 17 -6.63 2.44 -34.48
C PRO A 17 -7.13 3.07 -33.15
N GLY A 18 -7.24 4.39 -33.14
CA GLY A 18 -8.34 5.12 -32.49
C GLY A 18 -8.34 5.19 -30.96
N GLN A 19 -7.46 6.03 -30.39
CA GLN A 19 -7.57 6.48 -29.00
C GLN A 19 -8.73 7.50 -28.89
N ARG A 20 -9.92 7.03 -28.47
CA ARG A 20 -11.05 7.91 -28.12
C ARG A 20 -10.91 8.33 -26.66
N GLY A 21 -10.76 9.64 -26.45
CA GLY A 21 -10.66 10.25 -25.13
C GLY A 21 -11.86 9.92 -24.24
N ARG A 22 -11.55 9.47 -23.02
CA ARG A 22 -12.50 9.43 -21.90
C ARG A 22 -12.19 10.62 -21.01
N PHE A 23 -13.16 11.52 -20.89
CA PHE A 23 -13.14 12.60 -19.90
C PHE A 23 -13.27 11.99 -18.51
N ALA A 24 -12.25 12.14 -17.68
CA ALA A 24 -12.35 11.88 -16.25
C ALA A 24 -13.14 13.03 -15.60
N VAL A 25 -14.26 12.69 -14.96
CA VAL A 25 -14.95 13.61 -14.06
C VAL A 25 -14.16 13.62 -12.75
N MET A 26 -13.34 14.66 -12.56
CA MET A 26 -12.71 14.92 -11.25
C MET A 26 -13.78 15.42 -10.28
N VAL A 27 -14.05 14.64 -9.24
CA VAL A 27 -14.70 15.12 -8.03
C VAL A 27 -13.62 15.71 -7.15
N ALA A 28 -13.59 17.03 -7.03
CA ALA A 28 -12.70 17.72 -6.11
C ALA A 28 -13.23 17.54 -4.67
N LEU A 29 -12.55 16.72 -3.87
CA LEU A 29 -12.70 16.77 -2.41
C LEU A 29 -11.84 17.91 -1.87
N ALA A 30 -12.47 18.90 -1.26
CA ALA A 30 -11.78 19.93 -0.50
C ALA A 30 -11.35 19.35 0.85
N ALA A 31 -10.04 19.12 1.03
CA ALA A 31 -9.47 18.84 2.34
C ALA A 31 -9.32 20.15 3.12
N VAL A 32 -9.96 20.24 4.29
CA VAL A 32 -9.74 21.32 5.25
C VAL A 32 -8.50 20.97 6.05
N ALA A 33 -7.38 21.65 5.79
CA ALA A 33 -6.16 21.51 6.58
C ALA A 33 -6.31 22.28 7.89
N VAL A 34 -6.23 21.58 9.02
CA VAL A 34 -6.08 22.19 10.35
C VAL A 34 -4.58 22.37 10.59
N GLY A 35 -4.11 23.61 10.59
CA GLY A 35 -2.71 23.93 10.85
C GLY A 35 -2.35 23.73 12.33
N ALA A 36 -1.48 22.77 12.62
CA ALA A 36 -0.81 22.69 13.91
C ALA A 36 0.36 23.70 13.91
N THR A 37 0.34 24.66 14.83
CA THR A 37 1.47 25.58 15.04
C THR A 37 2.45 24.95 16.02
N VAL A 38 3.65 24.62 15.56
CA VAL A 38 4.74 24.13 16.42
C VAL A 38 5.37 25.33 17.14
N TYR A 39 5.30 25.33 18.46
CA TYR A 39 5.92 26.34 19.31
C TYR A 39 7.41 26.01 19.50
N SER A 40 8.29 26.83 18.92
CA SER A 40 9.74 26.76 19.11
C SER A 40 10.11 27.39 20.45
N GLY A 41 10.41 26.56 21.45
CA GLY A 41 10.86 26.98 22.78
C GLY A 41 12.34 27.41 22.76
N GLY A 42 12.57 28.60 23.33
CA GLY A 42 13.87 29.27 23.40
C GLY A 42 14.90 28.64 24.33
N THR A 43 16.15 29.03 24.10
CA THR A 43 17.39 28.63 24.74
C THR A 43 17.45 29.10 26.21
N ALA A 44 17.77 28.19 27.14
CA ALA A 44 18.07 28.52 28.54
C ALA A 44 19.57 28.78 28.75
N PRO A 45 19.99 29.75 29.60
CA PRO A 45 21.37 29.87 30.04
C PRO A 45 21.65 29.03 31.29
N ALA A 46 22.92 28.62 31.42
CA ALA A 46 23.47 27.88 32.55
C ALA A 46 23.60 28.76 33.81
N ALA A 47 23.32 28.19 34.99
CA ALA A 47 23.79 28.69 36.28
C ALA A 47 23.80 27.58 37.36
N THR A 48 24.67 27.82 38.35
CA THR A 48 25.38 26.93 39.27
C THR A 48 24.62 26.61 40.58
N GLU A 49 25.11 25.58 41.31
CA GLU A 49 24.76 25.10 42.66
C GLU A 49 24.28 26.14 43.70
N ALA A 50 23.26 25.79 44.50
CA ALA A 50 23.34 25.49 45.95
C ALA A 50 21.94 25.33 46.56
N ALA A 51 21.86 24.52 47.63
CA ALA A 51 20.65 24.16 48.38
C ALA A 51 20.00 25.33 49.15
N ASP A 52 18.67 25.32 49.31
CA ASP A 52 18.01 25.33 50.62
C ASP A 52 16.48 25.12 50.52
N GLU A 53 15.89 24.68 51.62
CA GLU A 53 14.46 24.41 51.83
C GLU A 53 13.55 25.66 51.77
N GLU A 54 12.25 25.36 51.60
CA GLU A 54 11.07 26.13 52.01
C GLU A 54 10.21 26.88 50.96
N THR A 55 8.89 26.65 51.16
CA THR A 55 7.73 27.49 50.84
C THR A 55 7.16 27.44 49.42
N ILE A 56 6.09 26.65 49.28
CA ILE A 56 5.14 26.73 48.17
C ILE A 56 4.23 27.95 48.41
N VAL A 57 4.48 29.03 47.68
CA VAL A 57 3.54 30.16 47.54
C VAL A 57 2.66 29.91 46.32
N SER A 58 1.36 29.75 46.54
CA SER A 58 0.35 29.74 45.48
C SER A 58 0.26 31.12 44.83
N VAL A 59 0.65 31.23 43.56
CA VAL A 59 0.45 32.44 42.75
C VAL A 59 -0.73 32.21 41.81
N ALA A 60 -1.78 33.01 42.01
CA ALA A 60 -2.87 33.18 41.08
C ALA A 60 -2.45 34.13 39.93
N LEU A 61 -2.63 33.70 38.69
CA LEU A 61 -2.65 34.52 37.47
C LEU A 61 -4.06 34.34 36.91
N SER A 62 -5.04 35.23 37.08
CA SER A 62 -5.13 36.66 36.77
C SER A 62 -4.97 36.99 35.27
N GLU A 63 -6.16 37.15 34.69
CA GLU A 63 -6.53 38.09 33.61
C GLU A 63 -6.14 37.75 32.17
N SER A 64 -7.17 37.28 31.47
CA SER A 64 -7.26 37.13 30.02
C SER A 64 -7.51 38.50 29.38
N PRO A 65 -6.67 38.97 28.42
CA PRO A 65 -6.96 40.19 27.70
C PRO A 65 -8.04 39.95 26.63
N GLU A 66 -9.05 40.82 26.63
CA GLU A 66 -10.09 40.90 25.60
C GLU A 66 -9.47 41.25 24.22
N PRO A 67 -9.97 40.68 23.11
CA PRO A 67 -9.56 41.10 21.78
C PRO A 67 -10.17 42.46 21.43
N VAL A 68 -9.29 43.43 21.17
CA VAL A 68 -9.62 44.72 20.56
C VAL A 68 -10.06 44.47 19.11
N VAL A 69 -11.33 44.76 18.82
CA VAL A 69 -11.89 44.78 17.46
C VAL A 69 -11.79 46.20 16.96
N ASP A 70 -10.84 46.49 16.09
CA ASP A 70 -10.80 47.74 15.34
C ASP A 70 -11.01 47.46 13.85
N GLY A 71 -12.11 48.00 13.34
CA GLY A 71 -12.56 47.78 11.96
C GLY A 71 -12.04 48.85 11.03
N THR A 72 -11.70 48.49 9.79
CA THR A 72 -11.93 49.39 8.65
C THR A 72 -12.05 48.61 7.34
N THR A 73 -13.21 48.83 6.72
CA THR A 73 -13.67 48.60 5.34
C THR A 73 -12.63 48.43 4.22
N SER A 74 -12.86 47.46 3.34
CA SER A 74 -12.97 47.73 1.89
C SER A 74 -13.66 46.56 1.17
N ALA A 75 -14.91 46.79 0.75
CA ALA A 75 -15.69 45.82 -0.02
C ALA A 75 -15.27 45.89 -1.49
N ALA A 76 -14.60 44.85 -1.98
CA ALA A 76 -14.44 44.60 -3.41
C ALA A 76 -15.59 43.69 -3.87
N THR A 77 -16.54 44.27 -4.60
CA THR A 77 -17.57 43.54 -5.35
C THR A 77 -16.91 42.68 -6.43
N VAL A 78 -16.97 41.35 -6.25
CA VAL A 78 -16.65 40.38 -7.30
C VAL A 78 -17.95 40.13 -8.11
N PRO A 79 -17.93 40.20 -9.45
CA PRO A 79 -19.09 39.85 -10.26
C PRO A 79 -19.37 38.35 -10.18
N THR A 80 -20.54 38.00 -9.64
CA THR A 80 -21.13 36.66 -9.72
C THR A 80 -21.61 36.41 -11.14
N THR A 81 -20.84 35.65 -11.93
CA THR A 81 -21.34 35.07 -13.18
C THR A 81 -22.11 33.80 -12.89
N THR A 82 -23.43 33.91 -12.90
CA THR A 82 -24.38 32.78 -12.91
C THR A 82 -24.14 31.92 -14.15
N PRO A 83 -23.76 30.63 -14.03
CA PRO A 83 -23.73 29.72 -15.17
C PRO A 83 -25.16 29.46 -15.65
N ALA A 84 -25.37 29.61 -16.95
CA ALA A 84 -26.63 29.26 -17.60
C ALA A 84 -26.96 27.78 -17.37
N ALA A 85 -28.20 27.52 -16.93
CA ALA A 85 -28.75 26.18 -16.86
C ALA A 85 -28.81 25.58 -18.26
N VAL A 86 -28.06 24.51 -18.50
CA VAL A 86 -28.16 23.70 -19.71
C VAL A 86 -29.27 22.69 -19.47
N GLU A 87 -30.39 22.84 -20.17
CA GLU A 87 -31.47 21.85 -20.23
C GLU A 87 -30.91 20.52 -20.77
N ALA A 88 -30.96 19.48 -19.94
CA ALA A 88 -30.67 18.11 -20.36
C ALA A 88 -31.85 17.59 -21.19
N THR A 89 -31.61 17.31 -22.47
CA THR A 89 -32.55 16.56 -23.32
C THR A 89 -32.60 15.09 -22.90
N PRO A 90 -33.79 14.47 -22.79
CA PRO A 90 -33.91 13.06 -22.46
C PRO A 90 -33.35 12.18 -23.59
N SER A 91 -32.40 11.31 -23.26
CA SER A 91 -31.86 10.29 -24.16
C SER A 91 -32.84 9.12 -24.22
N THR A 92 -33.24 8.75 -25.43
CA THR A 92 -34.10 7.61 -25.71
C THR A 92 -33.35 6.28 -25.58
N ASP A 93 -34.01 5.40 -24.84
CA ASP A 93 -33.79 3.99 -24.56
C ASP A 93 -33.56 3.11 -25.82
N PRO A 94 -32.47 2.32 -25.92
CA PRO A 94 -32.41 1.23 -26.87
C PRO A 94 -32.94 -0.07 -26.24
N THR A 95 -34.09 -0.47 -26.75
CA THR A 95 -34.75 -1.77 -26.67
C THR A 95 -33.77 -2.95 -26.63
N ALA A 96 -33.79 -3.70 -25.52
CA ALA A 96 -33.17 -5.02 -25.41
C ALA A 96 -34.09 -6.07 -26.06
N THR A 97 -33.65 -6.63 -27.19
CA THR A 97 -34.25 -7.83 -27.79
C THR A 97 -33.82 -9.05 -26.98
N ALA A 98 -34.76 -9.64 -26.27
CA ALA A 98 -34.63 -10.98 -25.72
C ALA A 98 -34.60 -11.99 -26.87
N ASP A 99 -33.56 -12.82 -26.94
CA ASP A 99 -33.59 -14.03 -27.75
C ASP A 99 -33.38 -15.26 -26.87
N THR A 100 -34.33 -16.18 -27.05
CA THR A 100 -34.54 -17.38 -26.26
C THR A 100 -33.95 -18.54 -27.03
N ALA A 101 -33.01 -19.28 -26.44
CA ALA A 101 -32.62 -20.58 -26.97
C ALA A 101 -32.50 -21.59 -25.83
N VAL A 102 -33.57 -22.37 -25.72
CA VAL A 102 -33.69 -23.64 -25.02
C VAL A 102 -32.74 -24.65 -25.67
N SER A 103 -31.94 -25.37 -24.87
CA SER A 103 -31.44 -26.68 -25.27
C SER A 103 -31.38 -27.60 -24.05
N SER A 104 -32.37 -28.47 -23.98
CA SER A 104 -32.43 -29.68 -23.17
C SER A 104 -31.57 -30.76 -23.84
N ASP A 105 -30.61 -31.35 -23.12
CA ASP A 105 -30.13 -32.68 -23.45
C ASP A 105 -29.95 -33.52 -22.18
N THR A 106 -30.56 -34.69 -22.24
CA THR A 106 -30.76 -35.66 -21.19
C THR A 106 -29.83 -36.82 -21.49
N GLY A 107 -28.74 -36.93 -20.73
CA GLY A 107 -27.80 -38.05 -20.81
C GLY A 107 -27.81 -38.86 -19.53
N GLU A 108 -28.67 -39.88 -19.48
CA GLU A 108 -28.55 -41.03 -18.59
C GLU A 108 -27.17 -41.69 -18.75
N SER A 109 -26.48 -41.96 -17.64
CA SER A 109 -25.54 -43.08 -17.56
C SER A 109 -25.64 -43.76 -16.21
N VAL A 110 -26.33 -44.89 -16.24
CA VAL A 110 -26.42 -45.93 -15.22
C VAL A 110 -25.18 -46.83 -15.29
N GLY A 111 -24.67 -47.25 -14.13
CA GLY A 111 -24.08 -48.59 -13.99
C GLY A 111 -22.78 -48.73 -13.21
N SER A 112 -22.93 -49.14 -11.94
CA SER A 112 -22.28 -50.31 -11.30
C SER A 112 -20.74 -50.43 -11.25
N THR A 113 -20.15 -50.64 -10.07
CA THR A 113 -19.91 -51.99 -9.47
C THR A 113 -19.09 -51.92 -8.17
N GLU A 114 -19.50 -52.79 -7.25
CA GLU A 114 -18.94 -53.32 -6.01
C GLU A 114 -17.41 -53.37 -5.76
N ALA A 115 -17.12 -53.14 -4.47
CA ALA A 115 -16.31 -53.97 -3.55
C ALA A 115 -14.87 -54.38 -3.94
N GLY A 116 -13.92 -53.72 -3.28
CA GLY A 116 -12.55 -54.21 -3.10
C GLY A 116 -12.02 -53.78 -1.74
N SER A 117 -12.19 -54.66 -0.75
CA SER A 117 -11.52 -54.61 0.56
C SER A 117 -10.02 -54.86 0.37
N THR A 118 -9.14 -53.96 0.77
CA THR A 118 -7.70 -54.25 0.92
C THR A 118 -7.06 -53.40 2.03
N GLU A 119 -6.64 -54.12 3.07
CA GLU A 119 -5.54 -53.88 4.00
C GLU A 119 -5.22 -52.45 4.50
N ALA A 120 -5.46 -52.29 5.81
CA ALA A 120 -4.89 -51.27 6.67
C ALA A 120 -3.35 -51.43 6.76
N GLY A 121 -2.64 -50.80 5.83
CA GLY A 121 -1.24 -50.44 6.03
C GLY A 121 -1.18 -49.19 6.90
N ALA A 122 -0.74 -49.34 8.15
CA ALA A 122 -0.37 -48.21 9.00
C ALA A 122 0.84 -47.51 8.38
N VAL A 123 0.59 -46.52 7.53
CA VAL A 123 1.60 -45.54 7.13
C VAL A 123 1.78 -44.64 8.35
N THR A 124 2.90 -44.83 9.05
CA THR A 124 3.38 -43.85 10.02
C THR A 124 3.62 -42.58 9.24
N GLU A 125 2.62 -41.69 9.26
CA GLU A 125 2.68 -40.35 8.70
C GLU A 125 3.74 -39.61 9.50
N ASP A 126 4.94 -39.56 8.94
CA ASP A 126 6.08 -38.84 9.46
C ASP A 126 5.64 -37.37 9.55
N ALA A 127 5.28 -36.93 10.75
CA ALA A 127 4.76 -35.59 10.96
C ALA A 127 5.80 -34.60 10.40
N PRO A 128 5.40 -33.67 9.52
CA PRO A 128 6.35 -32.73 8.94
C PRO A 128 7.05 -32.00 10.08
N VAL A 129 8.37 -32.18 10.15
CA VAL A 129 9.22 -31.44 11.07
C VAL A 129 9.00 -29.98 10.76
N ALA A 130 8.33 -29.26 11.66
CA ALA A 130 8.09 -27.83 11.51
C ALA A 130 9.45 -27.14 11.33
N GLU A 131 9.72 -26.66 10.13
CA GLU A 131 10.89 -25.83 9.86
C GLU A 131 10.80 -24.61 10.79
N SER A 132 11.87 -24.40 11.55
CA SER A 132 11.93 -23.27 12.48
C SER A 132 11.91 -21.99 11.67
N ALA A 133 10.84 -21.21 11.80
CA ALA A 133 10.76 -19.89 11.20
C ALA A 133 11.95 -19.04 11.69
N SER A 134 12.57 -18.30 10.77
CA SER A 134 13.56 -17.29 11.16
C SER A 134 12.84 -16.19 11.95
N SER A 135 13.51 -15.65 12.96
CA SER A 135 13.02 -14.51 13.76
C SER A 135 14.10 -13.43 13.84
N ILE A 136 13.69 -12.18 13.97
CA ILE A 136 14.60 -11.03 14.16
C ILE A 136 14.70 -10.67 15.64
N THR A 137 15.82 -10.08 16.03
CA THR A 137 16.04 -9.50 17.35
C THR A 137 16.51 -8.05 17.20
N PRO A 138 16.40 -7.20 18.25
CA PRO A 138 16.83 -5.79 18.15
C PRO A 138 18.31 -5.63 17.75
N ASP A 139 19.17 -6.58 18.11
CA ASP A 139 20.61 -6.55 17.77
C ASP A 139 20.93 -7.15 16.39
N GLN A 140 19.94 -7.72 15.70
CA GLN A 140 20.11 -8.39 14.41
C GLN A 140 18.93 -8.06 13.48
N PRO A 141 18.98 -6.90 12.79
CA PRO A 141 17.97 -6.55 11.81
C PRO A 141 18.01 -7.52 10.63
N TYR A 142 16.85 -7.74 10.01
CA TYR A 142 16.79 -8.39 8.72
C TYR A 142 17.04 -7.36 7.62
N THR A 143 17.90 -7.70 6.67
CA THR A 143 18.18 -6.86 5.50
C THR A 143 18.15 -7.70 4.23
N ASP A 144 17.66 -7.11 3.14
CA ASP A 144 17.69 -7.70 1.80
C ASP A 144 17.94 -6.59 0.76
N ASP A 145 19.07 -6.68 0.07
CA ASP A 145 19.45 -5.80 -1.05
C ASP A 145 19.04 -6.38 -2.41
N PHE A 146 18.36 -7.53 -2.41
CA PHE A 146 17.91 -8.27 -3.59
C PHE A 146 18.99 -8.49 -4.66
N THR A 147 20.26 -8.53 -4.28
CA THR A 147 21.35 -8.89 -5.20
C THR A 147 21.29 -10.37 -5.60
N ALA A 148 20.63 -11.19 -4.78
CA ALA A 148 20.30 -12.58 -5.05
C ALA A 148 18.92 -12.93 -4.46
N ASP A 149 18.32 -14.04 -4.93
CA ASP A 149 17.12 -14.58 -4.29
C ASP A 149 17.50 -15.17 -2.92
N SER A 150 16.98 -14.56 -1.84
CA SER A 150 17.25 -14.98 -0.47
C SER A 150 16.45 -16.21 -0.04
N GLY A 151 15.49 -16.69 -0.84
CA GLY A 151 14.66 -17.87 -0.56
C GLY A 151 13.58 -17.67 0.51
N ASN A 152 13.61 -16.56 1.26
CA ASN A 152 12.61 -16.20 2.26
C ASN A 152 11.37 -15.53 1.66
N TRP A 153 11.40 -15.20 0.37
CA TRP A 153 10.28 -14.55 -0.31
C TRP A 153 9.33 -15.58 -0.92
N ARG A 154 8.04 -15.38 -0.67
CA ARG A 154 6.96 -16.20 -1.20
C ARG A 154 5.98 -15.32 -1.96
N THR A 155 5.87 -15.56 -3.26
CA THR A 155 4.85 -14.89 -4.07
C THR A 155 3.47 -15.37 -3.67
N MET A 156 2.64 -14.45 -3.16
CA MET A 156 1.22 -14.70 -2.94
C MET A 156 0.44 -14.48 -4.24
N THR A 157 0.70 -13.36 -4.92
CA THR A 157 0.05 -12.95 -6.17
C THR A 157 1.00 -12.14 -7.06
N GLY A 158 0.78 -12.17 -8.38
CA GLY A 158 1.57 -11.39 -9.35
C GLY A 158 2.78 -12.15 -9.90
N SER A 159 3.64 -11.41 -10.59
CA SER A 159 4.90 -11.92 -11.16
C SER A 159 6.07 -11.17 -10.55
N TRP A 160 6.86 -11.89 -9.74
CA TRP A 160 7.98 -11.33 -8.98
C TRP A 160 9.27 -12.05 -9.36
N ALA A 161 10.34 -11.27 -9.56
CA ALA A 161 11.67 -11.82 -9.80
C ALA A 161 12.74 -10.80 -9.43
N VAL A 162 13.89 -11.28 -8.96
CA VAL A 162 15.09 -10.45 -8.87
C VAL A 162 15.59 -10.14 -10.28
N GLN A 163 15.71 -8.86 -10.61
CA GLN A 163 16.20 -8.36 -11.90
C GLN A 163 17.18 -7.21 -11.67
N ALA A 164 18.37 -7.33 -12.25
CA ALA A 164 19.43 -6.32 -12.14
C ALA A 164 19.76 -5.90 -10.69
N GLY A 165 19.65 -6.84 -9.74
CA GLY A 165 19.92 -6.59 -8.32
C GLY A 165 18.78 -5.92 -7.56
N THR A 166 17.55 -5.93 -8.08
CA THR A 166 16.37 -5.42 -7.37
C THR A 166 15.24 -6.44 -7.45
N LEU A 167 14.34 -6.48 -6.47
CA LEU A 167 13.14 -7.30 -6.55
C LEU A 167 12.10 -6.55 -7.39
N VAL A 168 11.71 -7.12 -8.52
CA VAL A 168 10.80 -6.46 -9.47
C VAL A 168 9.48 -7.21 -9.54
N GLN A 169 8.40 -6.46 -9.38
CA GLN A 169 7.06 -6.88 -9.76
C GLN A 169 6.78 -6.41 -11.19
N SER A 170 6.44 -7.34 -12.09
CA SER A 170 6.38 -7.09 -13.54
C SER A 170 4.99 -7.07 -14.18
N ASP A 171 3.93 -7.41 -13.45
CA ASP A 171 2.55 -7.37 -13.95
C ASP A 171 1.89 -6.02 -13.62
N PRO A 172 1.67 -5.14 -14.61
CA PRO A 172 1.13 -3.80 -14.39
C PRO A 172 -0.40 -3.77 -14.32
N SER A 173 -1.09 -4.91 -14.42
CA SER A 173 -2.55 -4.96 -14.63
C SER A 173 -3.36 -5.40 -13.42
N GLY A 174 -2.70 -5.94 -12.40
CA GLY A 174 -3.36 -6.44 -11.19
C GLY A 174 -3.41 -5.41 -10.06
N PHE A 175 -4.24 -5.71 -9.06
CA PHE A 175 -4.30 -5.01 -7.78
C PHE A 175 -3.83 -5.93 -6.68
N ASP A 176 -3.22 -5.36 -5.64
CA ASP A 176 -2.79 -6.08 -4.45
C ASP A 176 -1.95 -7.32 -4.82
N LEU A 177 -1.01 -7.13 -5.75
CA LEU A 177 -0.04 -8.15 -6.11
C LEU A 177 1.00 -8.19 -5.00
N ILE A 178 1.13 -9.30 -4.27
CA ILE A 178 1.84 -9.38 -2.99
C ILE A 178 2.96 -10.43 -3.06
N ASN A 179 4.14 -10.05 -2.56
CA ASN A 179 5.24 -10.95 -2.24
C ASN A 179 5.52 -10.87 -0.74
N THR A 180 5.37 -11.98 -0.03
CA THR A 180 5.49 -12.03 1.43
C THR A 180 6.86 -12.50 1.85
N LEU A 181 7.36 -11.94 2.96
CA LEU A 181 8.57 -12.40 3.61
C LEU A 181 8.21 -13.45 4.67
N ASP A 182 8.78 -14.64 4.56
CA ASP A 182 8.59 -15.77 5.49
C ASP A 182 9.46 -15.59 6.74
N LEU A 183 9.15 -14.55 7.51
CA LEU A 183 9.87 -14.11 8.69
C LEU A 183 8.86 -13.70 9.76
N ASP A 184 8.95 -14.31 10.94
CA ASP A 184 8.06 -13.96 12.05
C ASP A 184 8.59 -12.69 12.73
N LEU A 185 7.78 -11.63 12.74
CA LEU A 185 8.14 -10.34 13.29
C LEU A 185 7.59 -10.16 14.71
N PRO A 186 8.32 -9.47 15.60
CA PRO A 186 7.83 -9.14 16.93
C PRO A 186 6.59 -8.22 16.88
N ALA A 187 6.01 -7.94 18.04
CA ALA A 187 4.85 -7.04 18.14
C ALA A 187 5.17 -5.60 17.71
N GLU A 188 6.41 -5.16 17.91
CA GLU A 188 6.88 -3.82 17.56
C GLU A 188 8.11 -3.93 16.68
N TYR A 189 8.06 -3.32 15.50
CA TYR A 189 9.14 -3.36 14.52
C TYR A 189 9.06 -2.16 13.58
N ASP A 190 10.13 -1.97 12.83
CA ASP A 190 10.25 -0.93 11.83
C ASP A 190 10.64 -1.55 10.50
N VAL A 191 9.83 -1.35 9.45
CA VAL A 191 10.11 -1.82 8.10
C VAL A 191 10.34 -0.65 7.17
N THR A 192 11.49 -0.64 6.49
CA THR A 192 11.88 0.39 5.51
C THR A 192 12.24 -0.28 4.20
N VAL A 193 11.79 0.27 3.07
CA VAL A 193 12.15 -0.21 1.73
C VAL A 193 12.30 0.97 0.76
N SER A 194 13.26 0.85 -0.14
CA SER A 194 13.41 1.72 -1.30
C SER A 194 12.58 1.17 -2.46
N MET A 195 11.89 2.04 -3.19
CA MET A 195 11.08 1.66 -4.35
C MET A 195 11.19 2.67 -5.49
N GLN A 196 11.09 2.17 -6.71
CA GLN A 196 11.12 2.98 -7.93
C GLN A 196 10.12 2.44 -8.96
N ALA A 197 9.35 3.33 -9.57
CA ALA A 197 8.50 2.99 -10.71
C ALA A 197 9.35 2.59 -11.92
N GLN A 198 9.00 1.48 -12.58
CA GLN A 198 9.58 1.07 -13.87
C GLN A 198 8.71 1.57 -15.03
N GLY A 199 8.25 2.83 -14.94
CA GLY A 199 7.30 3.46 -15.85
C GLY A 199 6.74 4.75 -15.25
N ASP A 200 5.58 5.19 -15.72
CA ASP A 200 4.96 6.46 -15.32
C ASP A 200 4.06 6.36 -14.07
N ASN A 201 3.95 5.16 -13.46
CA ASN A 201 3.08 4.92 -12.31
C ASN A 201 3.85 4.21 -11.19
N LEU A 202 3.84 4.79 -10.00
CA LEU A 202 4.25 4.12 -8.76
C LEU A 202 3.00 3.65 -8.02
N GLY A 203 2.77 2.34 -7.99
CA GLY A 203 1.73 1.69 -7.20
C GLY A 203 2.29 0.73 -6.17
N GLY A 204 3.55 0.91 -5.77
CA GLY A 204 4.26 0.05 -4.82
C GLY A 204 3.91 0.34 -3.36
N GLY A 205 4.26 -0.56 -2.45
CA GLY A 205 3.98 -0.38 -1.04
C GLY A 205 4.52 -1.49 -0.14
N ILE A 206 4.09 -1.44 1.12
CA ILE A 206 4.35 -2.44 2.15
C ILE A 206 3.02 -3.02 2.63
N VAL A 207 3.01 -4.32 2.92
CA VAL A 207 1.95 -4.99 3.68
C VAL A 207 2.52 -5.48 5.02
N VAL A 208 1.79 -5.26 6.12
CA VAL A 208 2.20 -5.64 7.49
C VAL A 208 1.08 -6.37 8.22
N GLY A 209 1.42 -7.17 9.24
CA GLY A 209 0.45 -7.89 10.05
C GLY A 209 -0.20 -9.07 9.31
N LEU A 210 0.54 -9.69 8.39
CA LEU A 210 0.11 -10.91 7.71
C LEU A 210 0.14 -12.08 8.71
N SER A 211 -0.95 -12.84 8.81
CA SER A 211 -1.00 -14.02 9.68
C SER A 211 -0.21 -15.22 9.13
N ASN A 212 0.03 -15.25 7.81
CA ASN A 212 0.84 -16.24 7.10
C ASN A 212 1.13 -15.74 5.68
N THR A 213 2.04 -16.43 4.97
CA THR A 213 2.48 -16.09 3.61
C THR A 213 1.42 -16.29 2.51
N ALA A 214 0.28 -16.91 2.83
CA ALA A 214 -0.77 -17.27 1.85
C ALA A 214 -2.08 -16.48 2.01
N SER A 215 -2.18 -15.56 2.98
CA SER A 215 -3.43 -14.84 3.27
C SER A 215 -3.17 -13.39 3.65
N ARG A 216 -3.92 -12.48 3.02
CA ARG A 216 -3.95 -11.06 3.35
C ARG A 216 -4.97 -10.66 4.42
N ARG A 217 -5.81 -11.59 4.89
CA ARG A 217 -6.86 -11.29 5.88
C ARG A 217 -6.26 -10.74 7.16
N GLY A 218 -6.80 -9.61 7.64
CA GLY A 218 -6.31 -8.92 8.83
C GLY A 218 -5.09 -8.01 8.58
N ALA A 219 -4.41 -8.14 7.45
CA ALA A 219 -3.21 -7.35 7.16
C ALA A 219 -3.55 -5.89 6.85
N TYR A 220 -2.58 -5.01 7.12
CA TYR A 220 -2.62 -3.62 6.70
C TYR A 220 -1.83 -3.44 5.41
N LEU A 221 -2.38 -2.63 4.52
CA LEU A 221 -1.81 -2.28 3.23
C LEU A 221 -1.46 -0.79 3.26
N ILE A 222 -0.22 -0.46 2.91
CA ILE A 222 0.26 0.90 2.76
C ILE A 222 0.90 1.01 1.37
N ASP A 223 0.21 1.60 0.41
CA ASP A 223 0.63 1.64 -0.99
C ASP A 223 0.35 2.99 -1.66
N PHE A 224 1.06 3.23 -2.75
CA PHE A 224 0.80 4.37 -3.63
C PHE A 224 -0.34 4.09 -4.59
N THR A 225 -1.08 5.14 -4.93
CA THR A 225 -2.15 5.14 -5.93
C THR A 225 -2.13 6.44 -6.72
N ALA A 226 -3.04 6.55 -7.70
CA ALA A 226 -3.19 7.75 -8.53
C ALA A 226 -1.87 8.20 -9.17
N GLY A 227 -1.18 7.27 -9.85
CA GLY A 227 0.08 7.60 -10.52
C GLY A 227 1.26 7.78 -9.57
N GLY A 228 1.17 7.31 -8.32
CA GLY A 228 2.17 7.59 -7.30
C GLY A 228 1.92 8.83 -6.43
N THR A 229 0.90 9.62 -6.75
CA THR A 229 0.68 10.92 -6.09
C THR A 229 -0.08 10.84 -4.77
N PHE A 230 -0.69 9.68 -4.47
CA PHE A 230 -1.49 9.49 -3.27
C PHE A 230 -1.03 8.25 -2.51
N LEU A 231 -0.48 8.45 -1.32
CA LEU A 231 -0.13 7.37 -0.39
C LEU A 231 -1.36 7.05 0.43
N ARG A 232 -1.84 5.81 0.40
CA ARG A 232 -3.00 5.36 1.17
C ARG A 232 -2.63 4.27 2.17
N TRP A 233 -3.45 4.13 3.19
CA TRP A 233 -3.42 2.98 4.08
C TRP A 233 -4.82 2.49 4.42
N GLY A 234 -4.91 1.17 4.58
CA GLY A 234 -6.14 0.50 4.98
C GLY A 234 -5.86 -0.90 5.49
N ARG A 235 -6.92 -1.64 5.80
CA ARG A 235 -6.81 -3.02 6.30
C ARG A 235 -7.74 -3.97 5.59
N TYR A 236 -7.31 -5.21 5.43
CA TYR A 236 -8.19 -6.28 5.02
C TYR A 236 -8.99 -6.78 6.22
N ASP A 237 -10.30 -6.87 6.04
CA ASP A 237 -11.18 -7.49 7.01
C ASP A 237 -10.80 -8.96 7.27
N VAL A 238 -10.76 -9.37 8.54
CA VAL A 238 -10.28 -10.70 8.93
C VAL A 238 -11.18 -11.83 8.41
N ASP A 239 -12.49 -11.59 8.36
CA ASP A 239 -13.46 -12.61 7.96
C ASP A 239 -13.64 -12.65 6.44
N THR A 240 -13.82 -11.47 5.84
CA THR A 240 -14.19 -11.36 4.42
C THR A 240 -12.98 -11.20 3.50
N GLY A 241 -11.85 -10.71 4.00
CA GLY A 241 -10.70 -10.33 3.18
C GLY A 241 -10.94 -9.11 2.28
N ILE A 242 -12.02 -8.35 2.54
CA ILE A 242 -12.33 -7.12 1.81
C ILE A 242 -11.50 -5.98 2.39
N TYR A 243 -10.87 -5.19 1.50
CA TYR A 243 -10.12 -4.01 1.87
C TYR A 243 -11.02 -2.91 2.44
N LYS A 244 -10.60 -2.30 3.55
CA LYS A 244 -11.22 -1.16 4.21
C LYS A 244 -10.22 0.00 4.22
N TYR A 245 -10.56 1.06 3.50
CA TYR A 245 -9.79 2.31 3.51
C TYR A 245 -9.84 2.96 4.89
N LEU A 246 -8.68 3.39 5.40
CA LEU A 246 -8.55 4.05 6.71
C LEU A 246 -8.04 5.49 6.58
N GLY A 247 -7.11 5.73 5.66
CA GLY A 247 -6.54 7.06 5.47
C GLY A 247 -5.61 7.16 4.27
N GLY A 248 -5.12 8.36 4.01
CA GLY A 248 -4.18 8.63 2.95
C GLY A 248 -3.91 10.12 2.79
N LEU A 249 -2.84 10.44 2.07
CA LEU A 249 -2.38 11.81 1.84
C LEU A 249 -1.81 11.94 0.44
N ASN A 250 -1.95 13.13 -0.15
CA ASN A 250 -1.25 13.48 -1.37
C ASN A 250 0.21 13.82 -1.05
N VAL A 251 1.14 13.08 -1.65
CA VAL A 251 2.58 13.21 -1.38
C VAL A 251 3.36 13.95 -2.49
N GLY A 252 2.68 14.43 -3.53
CA GLY A 252 3.33 15.07 -4.68
C GLY A 252 3.76 14.08 -5.76
N SER A 253 4.66 14.51 -6.68
CA SER A 253 4.71 13.95 -8.05
C SER A 253 6.08 13.51 -8.59
N ASP A 254 7.13 13.34 -7.78
CA ASP A 254 8.40 12.77 -8.28
C ASP A 254 8.57 11.29 -7.89
N VAL A 255 7.75 10.45 -8.53
CA VAL A 255 7.75 9.00 -8.28
C VAL A 255 8.66 8.21 -9.23
N ALA A 256 9.36 8.91 -10.12
CA ALA A 256 10.34 8.31 -11.03
C ALA A 256 11.70 8.09 -10.34
N ALA A 257 12.01 8.88 -9.32
CA ALA A 257 13.17 8.66 -8.46
C ALA A 257 12.97 7.44 -7.54
N TRP A 258 14.08 6.94 -6.98
CA TRP A 258 14.01 6.06 -5.81
C TRP A 258 13.39 6.82 -4.65
N ASN A 259 12.39 6.21 -4.04
CA ASN A 259 11.65 6.75 -2.91
C ASN A 259 11.70 5.75 -1.75
N THR A 260 11.68 6.23 -0.52
CA THR A 260 11.71 5.39 0.67
C THR A 260 10.34 5.40 1.35
N LEU A 261 9.75 4.22 1.52
CA LEU A 261 8.57 4.02 2.36
C LEU A 261 9.00 3.31 3.65
N ARG A 262 8.54 3.82 4.78
CA ARG A 262 8.79 3.22 6.08
C ARG A 262 7.49 3.10 6.88
N VAL A 263 7.31 1.98 7.55
CA VAL A 263 6.18 1.74 8.46
C VAL A 263 6.75 1.33 9.80
N LYS A 264 6.50 2.16 10.81
CA LYS A 264 6.81 1.86 12.21
C LYS A 264 5.58 1.25 12.86
N VAL A 265 5.67 -0.01 13.25
CA VAL A 265 4.63 -0.73 13.99
C VAL A 265 4.94 -0.67 15.48
N ALA A 266 4.00 -0.15 16.27
CA ALA A 266 4.10 -0.09 17.72
C ALA A 266 2.81 -0.58 18.39
N GLU A 267 2.87 -0.88 19.69
CA GLU A 267 1.75 -1.47 20.44
C GLU A 267 0.49 -0.58 20.44
N SER A 268 0.68 0.74 20.45
CA SER A 268 -0.41 1.72 20.59
C SER A 268 -0.90 2.32 19.28
N GLU A 269 -0.02 2.50 18.30
CA GLU A 269 -0.32 3.13 17.02
C GLU A 269 0.82 2.85 16.02
N SER A 270 0.49 2.64 14.75
CA SER A 270 1.49 2.52 13.69
C SER A 270 1.62 3.83 12.92
N THR A 271 2.84 4.16 12.48
CA THR A 271 3.14 5.42 11.75
C THR A 271 3.70 5.12 10.37
N VAL A 272 3.19 5.83 9.36
CA VAL A 272 3.69 5.80 7.99
C VAL A 272 4.64 6.95 7.76
N PHE A 273 5.80 6.68 7.17
CA PHE A 273 6.79 7.67 6.77
C PHE A 273 7.06 7.55 5.27
N PHE A 274 7.23 8.69 4.61
CA PHE A 274 7.64 8.78 3.21
C PHE A 274 8.82 9.72 3.09
N ASN A 275 9.92 9.23 2.50
CA ASN A 275 11.18 9.97 2.38
C ASN A 275 11.67 10.59 3.70
N GLY A 276 11.43 9.89 4.82
CA GLY A 276 11.81 10.30 6.17
C GLY A 276 10.76 11.12 6.93
N ASP A 277 9.75 11.68 6.25
CA ASP A 277 8.73 12.52 6.87
C ASP A 277 7.49 11.69 7.29
N PRO A 278 6.94 11.89 8.49
CA PRO A 278 5.71 11.21 8.92
C PRO A 278 4.50 11.73 8.14
N GLN A 279 3.72 10.80 7.57
CA GLN A 279 2.57 11.11 6.70
C GLN A 279 1.23 10.89 7.41
N GLY A 280 1.17 9.97 8.36
CA GLY A 280 -0.05 9.66 9.10
C GLY A 280 0.10 8.41 9.96
N THR A 281 -0.99 8.07 10.64
CA THR A 281 -1.05 6.97 11.58
C THR A 281 -2.29 6.10 11.36
N PHE A 282 -2.27 4.90 11.93
CA PHE A 282 -3.40 3.98 11.95
C PHE A 282 -3.35 3.05 13.18
N ASP A 283 -4.48 2.36 13.41
CA ASP A 283 -4.66 1.42 14.52
C ASP A 283 -3.48 0.43 14.66
N PRO A 284 -3.20 -0.06 15.87
CA PRO A 284 -2.19 -1.10 16.11
C PRO A 284 -2.27 -2.26 15.13
N VAL A 285 -1.10 -2.72 14.69
CA VAL A 285 -0.95 -3.95 13.93
C VAL A 285 -0.64 -5.06 14.92
N VAL A 286 -1.39 -6.16 14.85
CA VAL A 286 -1.01 -7.38 15.57
C VAL A 286 0.20 -7.98 14.84
N GLY A 287 1.24 -8.37 15.58
CA GLY A 287 2.45 -8.97 15.04
C GLY A 287 2.18 -10.11 14.04
N GLY A 288 3.18 -10.46 13.25
CA GLY A 288 3.06 -11.44 12.17
C GLY A 288 4.14 -11.23 11.12
N MET A 289 3.80 -11.39 9.85
CA MET A 289 4.74 -11.24 8.73
C MET A 289 4.54 -9.90 8.02
N ALA A 290 5.55 -9.51 7.23
CA ALA A 290 5.50 -8.37 6.32
C ALA A 290 5.68 -8.82 4.86
N GLY A 291 5.46 -7.90 3.93
CA GLY A 291 5.67 -8.14 2.52
C GLY A 291 5.66 -6.85 1.71
N LEU A 292 5.84 -7.02 0.40
CA LEU A 292 5.80 -5.97 -0.59
C LEU A 292 4.56 -6.14 -1.45
N VAL A 293 4.03 -5.03 -1.94
CA VAL A 293 2.79 -5.01 -2.71
C VAL A 293 2.89 -4.06 -3.89
N THR A 294 2.22 -4.38 -5.00
CA THR A 294 1.97 -3.43 -6.09
C THR A 294 0.50 -3.42 -6.54
N SER A 295 0.08 -2.28 -7.07
CA SER A 295 -1.24 -2.06 -7.69
C SER A 295 -1.09 -1.29 -9.00
N GLU A 296 -1.54 -1.87 -10.11
CA GLU A 296 -1.58 -1.27 -11.46
C GLU A 296 -0.25 -0.66 -11.93
N SER A 297 0.89 -1.24 -11.52
CA SER A 297 2.22 -0.66 -11.77
C SER A 297 3.30 -1.73 -11.81
N THR A 298 4.38 -1.45 -12.54
CA THR A 298 5.65 -2.19 -12.45
C THR A 298 6.58 -1.44 -11.50
N VAL A 299 7.07 -2.11 -10.46
CA VAL A 299 7.88 -1.48 -9.40
C VAL A 299 9.11 -2.33 -9.11
N ALA A 300 10.27 -1.67 -8.97
CA ALA A 300 11.47 -2.25 -8.41
C ALA A 300 11.58 -1.88 -6.94
N PHE A 301 11.98 -2.84 -6.11
CA PHE A 301 12.22 -2.69 -4.68
C PHE A 301 13.68 -2.99 -4.37
N ASP A 302 14.24 -2.25 -3.42
CA ASP A 302 15.62 -2.34 -2.97
C ASP A 302 15.76 -1.97 -1.49
N ASP A 303 16.93 -2.25 -0.89
CA ASP A 303 17.34 -1.85 0.45
C ASP A 303 16.28 -2.12 1.54
N LEU A 304 15.66 -3.32 1.55
CA LEU A 304 14.72 -3.67 2.60
C LEU A 304 15.47 -3.81 3.92
N THR A 305 14.98 -3.16 4.97
CA THR A 305 15.43 -3.34 6.35
C THR A 305 14.24 -3.54 7.26
N ILE A 306 14.32 -4.53 8.16
CA ILE A 306 13.36 -4.72 9.25
C ILE A 306 14.11 -4.80 10.58
N GLU A 307 13.77 -3.90 11.50
CA GLU A 307 14.37 -3.81 12.83
C GLU A 307 13.31 -4.10 13.90
N ALA A 308 13.64 -4.91 14.90
CA ALA A 308 12.81 -5.06 16.09
C ALA A 308 12.96 -3.82 16.98
N LEU A 309 11.87 -3.35 17.60
CA LEU A 309 11.85 -2.18 18.47
C LEU A 309 11.89 -2.53 19.97
#